data_AF-A0A7H8VAF4-F1
#
_entry.id   AF-A0A7H8VAF4-F1
#
_cell.length_a   1.000
_cell.length_b   1.000
_cell.length_c   1.000
_cell.angle_alpha   90.00
_cell.angle_beta   90.00
_cell.angle_gamma   90.00
#
_symmetry.space_group_name_H-M   'P 1'
#
loop_
_entity.id
_entity.type
_entity.pdbx_description
1 polymer ?
#
loop_
_entity_poly.entity_id
_entity_poly.type
_entity_poly.pdbx_seq_one_letter_code
_entity_poly.pdbx_strand_id
1 'polypeptide(L)'
;MDTNINAIDNSYTSNVVTYDDSQIETVISELNEIKSLLSDIDAEISGLEANETEWKGESKNQYLDLKRFVKLYRTDYGKSIKELQTAVSGLKKLLGSISSSHVIKEIDNA
;
A
#
# COMPACT_ATOMS: atom_id res chain seq x y z
N MET A 1 12.97 -11.95 28.66
CA MET A 1 12.61 -13.10 27.80
C MET A 1 13.90 -13.84 27.55
N ASP A 2 13.99 -15.08 28.00
CA ASP A 2 15.14 -15.94 27.73
C ASP A 2 15.04 -16.39 26.26
N THR A 3 15.97 -15.94 25.42
CA THR A 3 16.02 -16.18 23.97
C THR A 3 16.82 -17.43 23.61
N ASN A 4 17.11 -18.29 24.59
CA ASN A 4 17.84 -19.53 24.35
C ASN A 4 16.95 -20.54 23.60
N ILE A 5 17.22 -20.69 22.30
CA ILE A 5 16.48 -21.57 21.38
C ILE A 5 16.50 -23.04 21.82
N ASN A 6 17.53 -23.44 22.58
CA ASN A 6 17.69 -24.80 23.09
C ASN A 6 16.85 -25.09 24.35
N ALA A 7 16.23 -24.07 24.95
CA ALA A 7 15.34 -24.21 26.10
C ALA A 7 13.85 -24.29 25.70
N ILE A 8 13.54 -24.17 24.41
CA ILE A 8 12.18 -24.31 23.88
C ILE A 8 11.90 -25.81 23.68
N ASP A 9 11.54 -26.46 24.77
CA ASP A 9 11.13 -27.87 24.78
C ASP A 9 9.75 -28.01 24.09
N ASN A 10 9.78 -28.52 22.84
CA ASN A 10 8.74 -29.29 22.16
C ASN A 10 7.27 -28.82 22.18
N SER A 11 6.97 -27.55 22.41
CA SER A 11 5.56 -27.10 22.46
C SER A 11 4.94 -26.74 21.09
N TYR A 12 5.56 -27.12 19.96
CA TYR A 12 4.95 -26.94 18.65
C TYR A 12 4.08 -28.15 18.32
N THR A 13 2.79 -28.09 18.70
CA THR A 13 1.80 -29.14 18.40
C THR A 13 1.32 -29.14 16.94
N SER A 14 1.85 -28.26 16.10
CA SER A 14 1.48 -28.11 14.69
C SER A 14 2.73 -27.96 13.82
N ASN A 15 2.84 -28.82 12.81
CA ASN A 15 3.84 -28.70 11.74
C ASN A 15 3.48 -27.58 10.74
N VAL A 16 2.42 -26.82 11.00
CA VAL A 16 1.92 -25.74 10.15
C VAL A 16 2.08 -24.42 10.89
N VAL A 17 2.92 -23.54 10.35
CA VAL A 17 2.99 -22.13 10.75
C VAL A 17 1.85 -21.39 10.06
N THR A 18 0.85 -20.98 10.83
CA THR A 18 -0.24 -20.10 10.35
C THR A 18 0.13 -18.65 10.63
N TYR A 19 0.22 -17.84 9.57
CA TYR A 19 0.40 -16.39 9.70
C TYR A 19 -0.97 -15.70 9.73
N ASP A 20 -1.18 -14.80 10.67
CA ASP A 20 -2.35 -13.92 10.68
C ASP A 20 -2.16 -12.81 9.63
N ASP A 21 -2.89 -12.91 8.52
CA ASP A 21 -2.89 -11.96 7.41
C ASP A 21 -4.11 -11.03 7.41
N SER A 22 -4.95 -11.06 8.46
CA SER A 22 -6.17 -10.25 8.54
C SER A 22 -5.92 -8.74 8.41
N GLN A 23 -4.77 -8.27 8.92
CA GLN A 23 -4.34 -6.88 8.81
C GLN A 23 -3.92 -6.52 7.38
N ILE A 24 -3.40 -7.47 6.60
CA ILE A 24 -3.00 -7.25 5.20
C ILE A 24 -4.24 -6.99 4.34
N GLU A 25 -5.32 -7.75 4.55
CA GLU A 25 -6.58 -7.53 3.85
C GLU A 25 -7.19 -6.16 4.16
N THR A 26 -7.12 -5.76 5.43
CA THR A 26 -7.59 -4.45 5.88
C THR A 26 -6.85 -3.33 5.14
N VAL A 27 -5.51 -3.39 5.11
CA VAL A 27 -4.68 -2.41 4.40
C VAL A 27 -4.98 -2.40 2.90
N ILE A 28 -5.17 -3.56 2.27
CA ILE A 28 -5.55 -3.62 0.84
C ILE A 28 -6.90 -2.92 0.59
N SER A 29 -7.88 -3.12 1.48
CA SER A 29 -9.19 -2.47 1.38
C SER A 29 -9.06 -0.95 1.50
N GLU A 30 -8.33 -0.46 2.49
CA GLU A 30 -8.08 0.97 2.69
C GLU A 30 -7.38 1.61 1.49
N LEU A 31 -6.39 0.92 0.90
CA LEU A 31 -5.70 1.40 -0.31
C LEU A 31 -6.63 1.50 -1.51
N ASN A 32 -7.60 0.60 -1.64
CA ASN A 32 -8.61 0.67 -2.70
C ASN A 32 -9.58 1.85 -2.48
N GLU A 33 -9.96 2.13 -1.23
CA GLU A 33 -10.79 3.29 -0.89
C GLU A 33 -10.05 4.60 -1.19
N ILE A 34 -8.78 4.72 -0.78
CA ILE A 34 -7.93 5.88 -1.10
C ILE A 34 -7.83 6.08 -2.62
N LYS A 35 -7.69 4.99 -3.38
CA LYS A 35 -7.66 5.06 -4.84
C LYS A 35 -8.97 5.58 -5.44
N SER A 36 -10.11 5.23 -4.85
CA SER A 36 -11.42 5.79 -5.24
C SER A 36 -11.47 7.29 -4.96
N LEU A 37 -11.08 7.70 -3.75
CA LEU A 37 -11.04 9.13 -3.37
C LEU A 37 -10.11 9.95 -4.27
N LEU A 38 -8.97 9.39 -4.68
CA LEU A 38 -8.07 10.01 -5.65
C LEU A 38 -8.72 10.21 -7.03
N SER A 39 -9.69 9.36 -7.41
CA SER A 39 -10.46 9.53 -8.64
C SER A 39 -11.44 10.71 -8.55
N ASP A 40 -11.96 11.01 -7.35
CA ASP A 40 -12.83 12.18 -7.16
C ASP A 40 -12.03 13.49 -7.34
N ILE A 41 -10.74 13.49 -6.98
CA ILE A 41 -9.84 14.62 -7.24
C ILE A 41 -9.68 14.90 -8.75
N ASP A 42 -9.80 13.89 -9.61
CA ASP A 42 -9.76 14.11 -11.07
C ASP A 42 -10.95 14.95 -11.56
N ALA A 43 -12.12 14.76 -10.95
CA ALA A 43 -13.29 15.57 -11.24
C ALA A 43 -13.08 17.03 -10.78
N GLU A 44 -12.52 17.23 -9.59
CA GLU A 44 -12.16 18.57 -9.08
C GLU A 44 -11.13 19.27 -9.98
N ILE A 45 -10.09 18.56 -10.43
CA ILE A 45 -9.11 19.10 -11.40
C ILE A 45 -9.81 19.52 -12.69
N SER A 46 -10.74 18.71 -13.19
CA SER A 46 -11.49 19.03 -14.41
C SER A 46 -12.36 20.29 -14.25
N GLY A 47 -12.99 20.46 -13.08
CA GLY A 47 -13.71 21.68 -12.73
C GLY A 47 -12.78 22.90 -12.66
N LEU A 48 -11.58 22.75 -12.10
CA LEU A 48 -10.56 23.80 -12.11
C LEU A 48 -10.06 24.13 -13.53
N GLU A 49 -10.05 23.19 -14.46
CA GLU A 49 -9.68 23.48 -15.84
C GLU A 49 -10.80 24.23 -16.58
N ALA A 50 -12.06 23.89 -16.32
CA ALA A 50 -13.22 24.54 -16.93
C ALA A 50 -13.36 26.02 -16.54
N ASN A 51 -13.11 26.35 -15.27
CA ASN A 51 -13.33 27.71 -14.75
C ASN A 51 -12.10 28.63 -14.89
N GLU A 52 -11.01 28.18 -15.51
CA GLU A 52 -9.76 28.96 -15.59
C GLU A 52 -9.94 30.34 -16.26
N THR A 53 -10.82 30.42 -17.26
CA THR A 53 -11.05 31.64 -18.03
C THR A 53 -11.78 32.74 -17.25
N GLU A 54 -12.40 32.39 -16.12
CA GLU A 54 -13.12 33.32 -15.24
C GLU A 54 -12.18 34.16 -14.38
N TRP A 55 -10.94 33.71 -14.18
CA TRP A 55 -9.97 34.35 -13.31
C TRP A 55 -9.05 35.33 -14.06
N LYS A 56 -8.74 36.47 -13.42
CA LYS A 56 -7.85 37.52 -13.95
C LYS A 56 -6.98 38.12 -12.85
N GLY A 57 -5.88 38.76 -13.26
CA GLY A 57 -4.97 39.43 -12.33
C GLY A 57 -4.34 38.48 -11.31
N GLU A 58 -4.10 38.97 -10.09
CA GLU A 58 -3.44 38.19 -9.03
C GLU A 58 -4.23 36.93 -8.62
N SER A 59 -5.56 37.00 -8.61
CA SER A 59 -6.40 35.84 -8.32
C SER A 59 -6.22 34.71 -9.34
N LYS A 60 -5.86 35.03 -10.59
CA LYS A 60 -5.52 34.00 -11.60
C LYS A 60 -4.23 33.27 -11.25
N ASN A 61 -3.22 33.96 -10.73
CA ASN A 61 -1.96 33.32 -10.35
C ASN A 61 -2.20 32.33 -9.20
N GLN A 62 -2.93 32.76 -8.16
CA GLN A 62 -3.31 31.90 -7.03
C GLN A 62 -4.13 30.69 -7.49
N TYR A 63 -5.04 30.89 -8.45
CA TYR A 63 -5.83 29.81 -9.04
C TYR A 63 -4.96 28.79 -9.79
N LEU A 64 -4.02 29.26 -10.61
CA LEU A 64 -3.09 28.40 -11.34
C LEU A 64 -2.17 27.62 -10.40
N ASP A 65 -1.73 28.24 -9.31
CA ASP A 65 -0.93 27.59 -8.27
C ASP A 65 -1.73 26.50 -7.55
N LEU A 66 -2.99 26.77 -7.18
CA LEU A 66 -3.87 25.76 -6.60
C LEU A 66 -4.08 24.58 -7.56
N LYS A 67 -4.42 24.86 -8.82
CA LYS A 67 -4.59 23.84 -9.85
C LYS A 67 -3.33 22.98 -9.99
N ARG A 68 -2.15 23.62 -10.05
CA ARG A 68 -0.86 22.92 -10.12
C ARG A 68 -0.64 22.05 -8.89
N PHE A 69 -0.88 22.58 -7.70
CA PHE A 69 -0.74 21.84 -6.44
C PHE A 69 -1.61 20.59 -6.42
N VAL A 70 -2.91 20.71 -6.73
CA VAL A 70 -3.84 19.57 -6.72
C VAL A 70 -3.43 18.51 -7.74
N LYS A 71 -2.99 18.91 -8.94
CA LYS A 71 -2.50 17.98 -9.98
C LYS A 71 -1.25 17.22 -9.54
N LEU A 72 -0.30 17.91 -8.90
CA LEU A 72 0.92 17.28 -8.37
C LEU A 72 0.57 16.33 -7.22
N TYR A 73 -0.22 16.79 -6.26
CA TYR A 73 -0.68 15.97 -5.13
C TYR A 73 -1.35 14.67 -5.60
N ARG A 74 -2.34 14.76 -6.50
CA ARG A 74 -3.05 13.59 -7.06
C ARG A 74 -2.06 12.62 -7.72
N THR A 75 -1.11 13.14 -8.48
CA THR A 75 -0.16 12.32 -9.24
C THR A 75 0.85 11.63 -8.33
N ASP A 76 1.50 12.39 -7.45
CA ASP A 76 2.56 11.89 -6.58
C ASP A 76 2.00 10.94 -5.53
N TYR A 77 0.90 11.31 -4.87
CA TYR A 77 0.25 10.46 -3.89
C TYR A 77 -0.33 9.20 -4.54
N GLY A 78 -0.97 9.33 -5.72
CA GLY A 78 -1.47 8.18 -6.47
C GLY A 78 -0.38 7.19 -6.86
N LYS A 79 0.83 7.67 -7.18
CA LYS A 79 2.00 6.81 -7.41
C LYS A 79 2.39 6.06 -6.15
N SER A 80 2.52 6.75 -5.00
CA SER A 80 2.84 6.11 -3.72
C SER A 80 1.82 5.05 -3.31
N ILE A 81 0.53 5.32 -3.47
CA ILE A 81 -0.55 4.36 -3.18
C ILE A 81 -0.43 3.11 -4.06
N LYS A 82 -0.14 3.27 -5.35
CA LYS A 82 0.05 2.14 -6.27
C LYS A 82 1.27 1.28 -5.90
N GLU A 83 2.38 1.92 -5.53
CA GLU A 83 3.59 1.23 -5.09
C GLU A 83 3.35 0.45 -3.80
N LEU A 84 2.70 1.06 -2.81
CA LEU A 84 2.33 0.42 -1.55
C LEU A 84 1.38 -0.76 -1.78
N GLN A 85 0.34 -0.59 -2.62
CA GLN A 85 -0.58 -1.68 -2.97
C GLN A 85 0.15 -2.86 -3.62
N THR A 86 1.15 -2.58 -4.46
CA THR A 86 1.99 -3.61 -5.09
C THR A 86 2.79 -4.37 -4.04
N ALA A 87 3.43 -3.65 -3.12
CA ALA A 87 4.23 -4.25 -2.05
C ALA A 87 3.38 -5.12 -1.11
N VAL A 88 2.24 -4.60 -0.64
CA VAL A 88 1.32 -5.32 0.27
C VAL A 88 0.72 -6.55 -0.42
N SER A 89 0.32 -6.44 -1.69
CA SER A 89 -0.16 -7.59 -2.47
C SER A 89 0.93 -8.65 -2.67
N GLY A 90 2.18 -8.21 -2.86
CA GLY A 90 3.35 -9.09 -2.95
C GLY A 90 3.60 -9.85 -1.63
N LEU A 91 3.52 -9.15 -0.50
CA LEU A 91 3.63 -9.75 0.82
C LEU A 91 2.54 -10.80 1.06
N LYS A 92 1.28 -10.49 0.73
CA LYS A 92 0.16 -11.45 0.83
C LYS A 92 0.45 -12.73 0.04
N LYS A 93 0.90 -12.59 -1.20
CA LYS A 93 1.25 -13.72 -2.07
C LYS A 93 2.39 -14.54 -1.49
N LEU A 94 3.43 -13.88 -0.98
CA LEU A 94 4.57 -14.55 -0.37
C LEU A 94 4.13 -15.39 0.82
N LEU A 95 3.39 -14.80 1.77
CA LEU A 95 2.87 -15.51 2.95
C LEU A 95 1.99 -16.70 2.55
N GLY A 96 1.08 -16.51 1.59
CA GLY A 96 0.23 -17.58 1.08
C GLY A 96 0.99 -18.72 0.37
N SER A 97 2.22 -18.46 -0.10
CA SER A 97 3.05 -19.46 -0.79
C SER A 97 3.97 -20.26 0.13
N ILE A 98 4.17 -19.84 1.39
CA ILE A 98 5.07 -20.49 2.35
C ILE A 98 4.66 -21.94 2.59
N SER A 99 3.36 -22.22 2.77
CA SER A 99 2.84 -23.56 3.01
C SER A 99 3.06 -24.54 1.84
N SER A 100 3.24 -24.02 0.63
CA SER A 100 3.52 -24.79 -0.59
C SER A 100 5.00 -24.77 -1.01
N SER A 101 5.85 -24.12 -0.22
CA SER A 101 7.27 -24.00 -0.53
C SER A 101 7.99 -25.31 -0.28
N HIS A 102 8.85 -25.71 -1.21
CA HIS A 102 9.65 -26.93 -1.09
C HIS A 102 11.04 -26.58 -0.59
N VAL A 103 11.58 -27.37 0.34
CA VAL A 103 12.94 -27.21 0.84
C VAL A 103 13.92 -27.51 -0.29
N ILE A 104 14.69 -26.51 -0.70
CA ILE A 104 15.69 -26.65 -1.79
C ILE A 104 17.02 -27.20 -1.24
N LYS A 105 17.28 -27.01 0.07
CA LYS A 105 18.44 -27.56 0.77
C LYS A 105 18.19 -27.56 2.27
N GLU A 106 18.31 -28.70 2.93
CA GLU A 106 18.40 -28.75 4.40
C GLU A 106 19.80 -28.31 4.84
N ILE A 107 19.92 -27.66 5.99
CA ILE A 107 21.24 -27.34 6.55
C ILE A 107 21.79 -28.65 7.11
N ASP A 108 22.76 -29.23 6.41
CA ASP A 108 23.49 -30.41 6.88
C ASP A 108 24.30 -30.04 8.14
N ASN A 109 23.70 -30.25 9.32
CA ASN A 109 24.24 -30.31 10.70
C ASN A 109 23.39 -29.50 11.72
N ALA A 110 22.20 -30.01 12.07
CA ALA A 110 21.51 -29.64 13.32
C ALA A 110 21.67 -30.77 14.34
#